data_AF-A0A0B3C158-F1
#
_entry.id   AF-A0A0B3C158-F1
#
_cell.length_a   1.000
_cell.length_b   1.000
_cell.length_c   1.000
_cell.angle_alpha   90.00
_cell.angle_beta   90.00
_cell.angle_gamma   90.00
#
_symmetry.space_group_name_H-M   'P 1'
#
loop_
_entity.id
_entity.type
_entity.pdbx_description
1 polymer ?
#
loop_
_entity_poly.entity_id
_entity_poly.type
_entity_poly.pdbx_seq_one_letter_code
_entity_poly.pdbx_strand_id
1 'polypeptide(L)' 'MVNQHAAIPAAARATALLGAALCQHRIQRTPEQRARVQALAEMARALGAISDADWQLVRGCLQ' A
#
# COMPACT_ATOMS: atom_id res chain seq x y z
N MET A 1 15.67 23.08 -18.58
CA MET A 1 16.20 22.04 -17.67
C MET A 1 15.04 21.11 -17.34
N VAL A 2 15.06 19.85 -17.80
CA VAL A 2 14.02 18.87 -17.48
C VAL A 2 14.22 18.49 -16.00
N ASN A 3 13.23 18.78 -15.17
CA ASN A 3 13.31 18.57 -13.73
C ASN A 3 13.27 17.05 -13.47
N GLN A 4 14.42 16.47 -13.10
CA GLN A 4 14.65 15.02 -13.06
C GLN A 4 14.00 14.31 -11.86
N HIS A 5 13.26 15.04 -11.02
CA HIS A 5 12.21 14.46 -10.21
C HIS A 5 11.04 14.12 -11.12
N ALA A 6 11.17 13.08 -11.95
CA ALA A 6 10.00 12.40 -12.47
C ALA A 6 9.15 12.05 -11.23
N ALA A 7 8.04 12.78 -11.04
CA ALA A 7 7.19 12.62 -9.88
C ALA A 7 6.86 11.13 -9.76
N ILE A 8 7.33 10.48 -8.68
CA ILE A 8 7.16 9.03 -8.52
C ILE A 8 5.68 8.72 -8.78
N PRO A 9 5.34 7.84 -9.73
CA PRO A 9 3.96 7.55 -10.07
C PRO A 9 3.17 7.21 -8.80
N ALA A 10 1.92 7.70 -8.70
CA ALA A 10 1.10 7.50 -7.51
C ALA A 10 0.99 6.01 -7.12
N ALA A 11 0.90 5.14 -8.13
CA ALA A 11 0.94 3.69 -7.95
C ALA A 11 2.22 3.19 -7.29
N ALA A 12 3.39 3.63 -7.76
CA ALA A 12 4.68 3.23 -7.16
C ALA A 12 4.81 3.70 -5.71
N ARG A 13 4.30 4.90 -5.38
CA ARG A 13 4.24 5.40 -3.99
C ARG A 13 3.29 4.57 -3.13
N ALA A 14 2.09 4.26 -3.63
CA ALA A 14 1.11 3.45 -2.91
C ALA A 14 1.65 2.04 -2.61
N THR A 15 2.24 1.38 -3.60
CA THR A 15 2.85 0.05 -3.45
C THR A 15 3.97 0.06 -2.42
N ALA A 16 4.85 1.08 -2.43
CA ALA A 16 5.93 1.19 -1.44
C ALA A 16 5.40 1.35 -0.01
N LEU A 17 4.39 2.20 0.20
CA LEU A 17 3.77 2.41 1.51
C LEU A 17 3.05 1.15 2.02
N LEU A 18 2.33 0.46 1.13
CA LEU A 18 1.65 -0.80 1.44
C LEU A 18 2.64 -1.91 1.80
N GLY A 19 3.70 -2.07 1.02
CA GLY A 19 4.75 -3.04 1.28
C GLY A 19 5.44 -2.80 2.62
N ALA A 20 5.77 -1.55 2.95
CA ALA A 20 6.37 -1.19 4.23
C ALA A 20 5.46 -1.54 5.41
N ALA A 21 4.17 -1.20 5.32
CA ALA A 21 3.19 -1.50 6.35
C ALA A 21 2.95 -3.01 6.50
N LEU A 22 2.91 -3.77 5.40
CA LEU A 22 2.81 -5.23 5.41
C LEU A 22 4.02 -5.88 6.09
N CYS A 23 5.24 -5.44 5.78
CA CYS A 23 6.45 -5.93 6.45
C CYS A 23 6.38 -5.68 7.96
N GLN A 24 5.98 -4.48 8.38
CA GLN A 24 5.83 -4.15 9.80
C GLN A 24 4.76 -5.02 10.49
N HIS A 25 3.62 -5.25 9.82
CA HIS A 25 2.60 -6.18 10.30
C HIS A 25 3.12 -7.61 10.43
N ARG A 26 3.89 -8.14 9.45
CA ARG A 26 4.40 -9.52 9.54
C ARG A 26 5.41 -9.72 10.67
N ILE A 27 6.12 -8.67 11.07
CA ILE A 27 7.06 -8.69 12.20
C ILE A 27 6.30 -8.65 13.54
N GLN A 28 5.43 -7.67 13.72
CA GLN A 28 4.79 -7.40 15.02
C GLN A 28 3.43 -8.11 15.23
N ARG A 29 2.74 -8.45 14.13
CA ARG A 29 1.44 -9.13 14.05
C ARG A 29 0.32 -8.50 14.91
N THR A 30 0.36 -7.19 15.16
CA THR A 30 -0.69 -6.54 15.96
C THR A 30 -1.95 -6.23 15.14
N PRO A 31 -3.13 -6.19 15.78
CA PRO A 31 -4.38 -5.78 15.13
C PRO A 31 -4.35 -4.36 14.57
N GLU A 32 -3.64 -3.45 15.23
CA GLU A 32 -3.49 -2.05 14.82
C GLU A 32 -2.70 -1.92 13.51
N GLN A 33 -1.59 -2.65 13.38
CA GLN A 33 -0.82 -2.67 12.13
C GLN A 33 -1.63 -3.28 10.98
N ARG A 34 -2.44 -4.30 11.27
CA ARG A 34 -3.36 -4.88 10.29
C ARG A 34 -4.37 -3.84 9.80
N ALA A 35 -5.01 -3.13 10.72
CA ALA A 35 -5.97 -2.06 10.39
C ALA A 35 -5.32 -0.95 9.57
N ARG A 36 -4.07 -0.57 9.89
CA ARG A 36 -3.29 0.41 9.15
C ARG A 36 -3.03 0.00 7.71
N VAL A 37 -2.60 -1.25 7.47
CA VAL A 37 -2.39 -1.76 6.11
C VAL A 37 -3.70 -1.73 5.32
N GLN A 38 -4.79 -2.17 5.94
CA GLN A 38 -6.10 -2.19 5.29
C GLN A 38 -6.57 -0.79 4.89
N ALA A 39 -6.46 0.19 5.80
CA ALA A 39 -6.83 1.59 5.52
C ALA A 39 -5.98 2.20 4.38
N LEU A 40 -4.66 1.94 4.37
CA LEU A 40 -3.79 2.37 3.28
C LEU A 40 -4.21 1.76 1.93
N ALA A 41 -4.60 0.48 1.93
CA ALA A 41 -4.99 -0.22 0.71
C ALA A 41 -6.32 0.30 0.17
N GLU A 42 -7.28 0.55 1.05
CA GLU A 42 -8.57 1.16 0.71
C GLU A 42 -8.40 2.56 0.14
N MET A 43 -7.55 3.41 0.76
CA MET A 43 -7.25 4.74 0.23
C MET A 43 -6.55 4.67 -1.13
N ALA A 44 -5.54 3.82 -1.27
CA ALA A 44 -4.82 3.66 -2.54
C ALA A 44 -5.76 3.22 -3.67
N ARG A 45 -6.70 2.31 -3.38
CA ARG A 45 -7.73 1.88 -4.33
C ARG A 45 -8.69 3.02 -4.67
N ALA A 46 -9.19 3.75 -3.67
CA ALA A 46 -10.13 4.86 -3.88
C ALA A 46 -9.52 5.98 -4.74
N LEU A 47 -8.21 6.20 -4.62
CA LEU A 47 -7.46 7.17 -5.43
C LEU A 47 -7.05 6.63 -6.81
N GLY A 48 -7.41 5.39 -7.16
CA GLY A 48 -7.01 4.74 -8.41
C GLY A 48 -5.51 4.45 -8.51
N ALA A 49 -4.79 4.48 -7.39
CA ALA A 49 -3.35 4.23 -7.35
C ALA A 49 -3.02 2.73 -7.42
N ILE A 50 -3.95 1.84 -7.06
CA ILE A 50 -3.81 0.39 -7.19
C ILE A 50 -5.08 -0.21 -7.79
N SER A 51 -4.94 -1.36 -8.45
CA SER A 51 -6.08 -2.07 -9.04
C SER A 51 -6.88 -2.86 -7.99
N ASP A 52 -8.08 -3.31 -8.37
CA ASP A 52 -8.87 -4.23 -7.55
C ASP A 52 -8.14 -5.56 -7.30
N ALA A 53 -7.33 -6.02 -8.25
CA ALA A 53 -6.54 -7.24 -8.10
C ALA A 53 -5.42 -7.06 -7.05
N ASP A 54 -4.72 -5.93 -7.08
CA ASP A 54 -3.70 -5.59 -6.09
C ASP A 54 -4.31 -5.47 -4.68
N TRP A 55 -5.51 -4.90 -4.58
CA TRP A 55 -6.24 -4.81 -3.32
C TRP A 55 -6.59 -6.20 -2.75
N GLN A 56 -7.04 -7.13 -3.59
CA GLN A 56 -7.32 -8.50 -3.14
C GLN A 56 -6.06 -9.22 -2.66
N LEU A 57 -4.92 -9.00 -3.33
CA LEU A 57 -3.62 -9.52 -2.89
C LEU A 57 -3.23 -9.02 -1.50
N VAL A 58 -3.37 -7.72 -1.25
CA VAL A 58 -3.09 -7.13 0.07
C VAL A 58 -4.03 -7.70 1.13
N ARG A 59 -5.33 -7.87 0.81
CA ARG A 59 -6.30 -8.48 1.74
C ARG A 59 -5.98 -9.92 2.06
N GLY A 60 -5.53 -10.72 1.10
CA GLY A 60 -5.08 -12.08 1.33
C GLY A 60 -3.87 -12.16 2.27
N CYS A 61 -3.04 -11.12 2.32
CA CYS A 61 -1.90 -11.04 3.23
C CYS A 61 -2.25 -10.67 4.67
N LEU A 62 -3.50 -10.24 4.93
CA LEU A 62 -4.00 -9.83 6.25
C LEU A 62 -4.87 -10.89 6.93
N GLN A 63 -5.08 -12.04 6.26
CA GLN A 63 -5.73 -13.23 6.82
C GLN A 63 -4.77 -13.98 7.73
#